data_AF-A0A5N5SPT3-F1
#
_entry.id   AF-A0A5N5SPT3-F1
#
_cell.length_a   1.000
_cell.length_b   1.000
_cell.length_c   1.000
_cell.angle_alpha   90.00
_cell.angle_beta   90.00
_cell.angle_gamma   90.00
#
_symmetry.space_group_name_H-M   'P 1'
#
loop_
_entity.id
_entity.type
_entity.pdbx_description
1 polymer ?
#
loop_
_entity_poly.entity_id
_entity_poly.type
_entity_poly.pdbx_seq_one_letter_code
_entity_poly.pdbx_strand_id
1 'polypeptide(L)'
;MSDDCSDEEESKSKKVIRNAVDLQRIKLEKLMKNPEKPAFIPNVIKEKKFPDAPEFVRNVMGSSAGAGSGEFHVYRHIRRREYSRNLYLHSIKEKQELNEEHHKKLEEYKKEAEAKTAKKRAKRQKLKMKKRLKRLNKNKDDKKDENSESESESNQSESENENKNDDKNEQDQDDVSKIR
;
A
#
# COMPACT_ATOMS: atom_id res chain seq x y z
N MET A 1 25.73 58.99 24.48
CA MET A 1 24.33 58.52 24.46
C MET A 1 24.37 57.01 24.24
N SER A 2 23.65 56.28 25.08
CA SER A 2 23.73 54.84 25.25
C SER A 2 22.96 54.08 24.18
N ASP A 3 23.60 53.11 23.53
CA ASP A 3 22.92 52.06 22.78
C ASP A 3 22.50 50.97 23.78
N ASP A 4 21.19 50.84 23.98
CA ASP A 4 20.54 49.85 24.85
C ASP A 4 20.41 48.53 24.07
N CYS A 5 21.42 47.68 24.17
CA CYS A 5 21.41 46.32 23.62
C CYS A 5 20.96 45.36 24.71
N SER A 6 19.64 45.23 24.87
CA SER A 6 19.01 44.26 25.76
C SER A 6 19.10 42.85 25.16
N ASP A 7 20.22 42.15 25.40
CA ASP A 7 20.31 40.70 25.24
C ASP A 7 19.47 40.02 26.33
N GLU A 8 18.21 39.75 26.01
CA GLU A 8 17.32 38.88 26.78
C GLU A 8 17.84 37.43 26.69
N GLU A 9 18.79 37.09 27.56
CA GLU A 9 19.21 35.71 27.83
C GLU A 9 18.03 34.93 28.47
N GLU A 10 17.11 34.46 27.63
CA GLU A 10 16.06 33.53 28.03
C GLU A 10 16.69 32.28 28.65
N SER A 11 16.59 32.14 29.97
CA SER A 11 17.01 30.97 30.72
C SER A 11 16.32 29.72 30.16
N LYS A 12 17.04 28.95 29.33
CA LYS A 12 16.55 27.71 28.71
C LYS A 12 16.37 26.62 29.77
N SER A 13 15.22 26.62 30.43
CA SER A 13 14.78 25.49 31.25
C SER A 13 14.67 24.24 30.38
N LYS A 14 15.17 23.10 30.89
CA LYS A 14 15.13 21.83 30.16
C LYS A 14 13.67 21.41 30.00
N LYS A 15 13.12 21.55 28.78
CA LYS A 15 11.74 21.13 28.47
C LYS A 15 11.65 19.60 28.54
N VAL A 16 11.02 19.10 29.60
CA VAL A 16 10.76 17.67 29.79
C VAL A 16 9.57 17.26 28.93
N ILE A 17 9.77 16.23 28.11
CA ILE A 17 8.72 15.63 27.29
C ILE A 17 7.90 14.69 28.18
N ARG A 18 6.59 14.91 28.30
CA ARG A 18 5.69 13.99 29.01
C ARG A 18 4.69 13.31 28.07
N ASN A 19 4.21 14.03 27.06
CA ASN A 19 3.21 13.56 26.10
C ASN A 19 3.70 13.70 24.63
N ALA A 20 3.06 12.99 23.70
CA ALA A 20 3.31 13.11 22.26
C ALA A 20 3.09 14.55 21.75
N VAL A 21 2.14 15.26 22.35
CA VAL A 21 1.87 16.68 22.06
C VAL A 21 3.07 17.55 22.44
N ASP A 22 3.76 17.26 23.55
CA ASP A 22 4.94 18.02 23.98
C ASP A 22 6.10 17.85 23.00
N LEU A 23 6.29 16.64 22.44
CA LEU A 23 7.26 16.39 21.37
C LEU A 23 6.96 17.20 20.12
N GLN A 24 5.69 17.25 19.72
CA GLN A 24 5.26 18.03 18.55
C GLN A 24 5.45 19.52 18.81
N ARG A 25 5.08 20.02 19.99
CA ARG A 25 5.28 21.41 20.40
C ARG A 25 6.75 21.81 20.33
N ILE A 26 7.66 21.00 20.87
CA ILE A 26 9.10 21.29 20.82
C ILE A 26 9.62 21.32 19.37
N LYS A 27 9.15 20.40 18.51
CA LYS A 27 9.51 20.39 17.08
C LYS A 27 8.97 21.62 16.34
N LEU A 28 7.73 22.01 16.61
CA LEU A 28 7.09 23.20 16.04
C LEU A 28 7.80 24.47 16.49
N GLU A 29 8.06 24.64 17.79
CA GLU A 29 8.83 25.76 18.32
C GLU A 29 10.21 25.85 17.65
N LYS A 30 10.88 24.71 17.40
CA LYS A 30 12.17 24.68 16.69
C LYS A 30 12.06 25.12 15.23
N LEU A 31 10.98 24.75 14.53
CA LEU A 31 10.73 25.16 13.14
C LEU A 31 10.34 26.64 13.06
N MET A 32 9.50 27.11 13.98
CA MET A 32 9.02 28.50 14.02
C MET A 32 10.08 29.51 14.46
N LYS A 33 11.16 29.07 15.11
CA LYS A 33 12.33 29.93 15.38
C LYS A 33 12.95 30.52 14.12
N ASN A 34 12.84 29.84 12.97
CA ASN A 34 13.39 30.30 11.70
C ASN A 34 12.37 30.04 10.57
N PRO A 35 11.35 30.90 10.41
CA PRO A 35 10.26 30.66 9.46
C PRO A 35 10.69 30.79 7.99
N GLU A 36 11.75 31.54 7.68
CA GLU A 36 12.26 31.69 6.31
C GLU A 36 13.01 30.45 5.80
N LYS A 37 13.49 29.59 6.71
CA LYS A 37 14.23 28.38 6.31
C LYS A 37 13.23 27.30 5.90
N PRO A 38 13.29 26.78 4.65
CA PRO A 38 12.41 25.70 4.22
C PRO A 38 12.62 24.47 5.09
N ALA A 39 11.51 23.84 5.50
CA ALA A 39 11.55 22.62 6.29
C ALA A 39 12.16 21.47 5.48
N PHE A 40 13.11 20.74 6.08
CA PHE A 40 13.70 19.57 5.45
C PHE A 40 12.69 18.41 5.46
N ILE A 41 12.16 18.07 4.30
CA ILE A 41 11.36 16.86 4.08
C ILE A 41 12.29 15.84 3.43
N PRO A 42 12.57 14.70 4.07
CA PRO A 42 13.42 13.68 3.47
C PRO A 42 12.76 13.12 2.22
N ASN A 43 13.53 13.04 1.15
CA ASN A 43 13.12 12.35 -0.06
C ASN A 43 12.95 10.85 0.20
N VAL A 44 12.18 10.17 -0.65
CA VAL A 44 11.99 8.71 -0.58
C VAL A 44 13.35 8.02 -0.50
N ILE A 45 13.49 7.13 0.47
CA ILE A 45 14.72 6.35 0.67
C ILE A 45 14.92 5.49 -0.57
N LYS A 46 16.02 5.74 -1.29
CA LYS A 46 16.39 4.94 -2.46
C LYS A 46 16.78 3.54 -1.99
N GLU A 47 16.28 2.52 -2.69
CA GLU A 47 16.72 1.15 -2.44
C GLU A 47 18.25 1.06 -2.66
N LYS A 48 18.93 0.33 -1.77
CA LYS A 48 20.38 0.12 -1.88
C LYS A 48 20.65 -0.60 -3.20
N LYS A 49 21.52 -0.04 -4.05
CA LYS A 49 21.96 -0.66 -5.30
C LYS A 49 23.39 -1.15 -5.15
N PHE A 50 23.72 -2.25 -5.83
CA PHE A 50 25.11 -2.66 -5.98
C PHE A 50 25.82 -1.70 -6.93
N PRO A 51 27.06 -1.28 -6.62
CA PRO A 51 27.83 -0.48 -7.56
C PRO A 51 28.10 -1.29 -8.82
N ASP A 52 27.99 -0.64 -9.97
CA ASP A 52 28.27 -1.27 -11.26
C ASP A 52 29.75 -1.69 -11.34
N ALA A 53 30.00 -2.76 -12.10
CA ALA A 53 31.36 -3.20 -12.35
C ALA A 53 32.11 -2.13 -13.17
N PRO A 54 33.38 -1.83 -12.85
CA PRO A 54 34.17 -0.91 -13.65
C PRO A 54 34.36 -1.49 -15.06
N GLU A 55 34.23 -0.63 -16.07
CA GLU A 55 34.32 -1.02 -17.49
C GLU A 55 35.72 -1.55 -17.85
N PHE A 56 36.78 -0.89 -17.37
CA PHE A 56 38.16 -1.28 -17.65
C PHE A 56 38.94 -1.49 -16.36
N VAL A 57 39.53 -2.68 -16.23
CA VAL A 57 40.54 -2.97 -15.21
C VAL A 57 41.90 -2.70 -15.84
N ARG A 58 42.59 -1.65 -15.37
CA ARG A 58 43.87 -1.21 -15.94
C ARG A 58 45.07 -2.03 -15.46
N ASN A 59 44.94 -2.71 -14.32
CA ASN A 59 46.05 -3.36 -13.63
C ASN A 59 45.98 -4.89 -13.78
N VAL A 60 45.69 -5.37 -14.99
CA VAL A 60 45.64 -6.81 -15.27
C VAL A 60 47.04 -7.30 -15.60
N MET A 61 47.55 -8.23 -14.81
CA MET A 61 48.83 -8.90 -15.08
C MET A 61 48.64 -9.96 -16.19
N GLY A 62 49.70 -10.27 -16.94
CA GLY A 62 49.63 -11.22 -18.07
C GLY A 62 49.12 -12.61 -17.66
N SER A 63 48.45 -13.31 -18.58
CA SER A 63 47.75 -14.57 -18.29
C SER A 63 48.65 -15.72 -17.82
N SER A 64 49.94 -15.68 -18.16
CA SER A 64 50.95 -16.67 -17.73
C SER A 64 51.81 -16.20 -16.57
N ALA A 65 51.55 -15.00 -16.02
CA ALA A 65 52.30 -14.50 -14.87
C ALA A 65 51.91 -15.26 -13.60
N GLY A 66 52.88 -15.47 -12.71
CA GLY A 66 52.65 -16.13 -11.42
C GLY A 66 51.79 -15.29 -10.46
N ALA A 67 51.29 -15.90 -9.38
CA ALA A 67 50.51 -15.20 -8.37
C ALA A 67 51.35 -14.15 -7.63
N GLY A 68 50.94 -12.88 -7.74
CA GLY A 68 51.56 -11.78 -7.00
C GLY A 68 51.11 -11.72 -5.53
N SER A 69 51.84 -10.98 -4.70
CA SER A 69 51.52 -10.82 -3.26
C SER A 69 50.18 -10.12 -2.99
N GLY A 70 49.69 -9.32 -3.94
CA GLY A 70 48.40 -8.61 -3.83
C GLY A 70 47.18 -9.41 -4.32
N GLU A 71 47.38 -10.53 -5.02
CA GLU A 71 46.31 -11.26 -5.71
C GLU A 71 45.28 -11.83 -4.71
N PHE A 72 45.74 -12.25 -3.54
CA PHE A 72 44.86 -12.72 -2.46
C PHE A 72 43.83 -11.65 -2.03
N HIS A 73 44.27 -10.40 -1.89
CA HIS A 73 43.37 -9.32 -1.49
C HIS A 73 42.41 -8.95 -2.61
N VAL A 74 42.86 -8.96 -3.86
CA VAL A 74 42.02 -8.77 -5.04
C VAL A 74 40.89 -9.80 -5.05
N TYR A 75 41.22 -11.09 -4.95
CA TYR A 75 40.21 -12.16 -4.85
C TYR A 75 39.28 -11.98 -3.65
N ARG A 76 39.80 -11.67 -2.46
CA ARG A 76 38.98 -11.42 -1.26
C ARG A 76 37.94 -10.32 -1.48
N HIS A 77 38.32 -9.20 -2.11
CA HIS A 77 37.43 -8.09 -2.39
C HIS A 77 36.39 -8.43 -3.47
N ILE A 78 36.82 -9.09 -4.55
CA ILE A 78 35.92 -9.54 -5.63
C ILE A 78 34.91 -10.56 -5.09
N ARG A 79 35.37 -11.56 -4.33
CA ARG A 79 34.50 -12.59 -3.74
C ARG A 79 33.47 -11.99 -2.79
N ARG A 80 33.87 -11.05 -1.93
CA ARG A 80 32.92 -10.35 -1.04
C ARG A 80 31.89 -9.55 -1.84
N ARG A 81 32.33 -8.83 -2.88
CA ARG A 81 31.45 -8.07 -3.78
C ARG A 81 30.43 -8.98 -4.46
N GLU A 82 30.88 -10.09 -5.04
CA GLU A 82 30.01 -11.04 -5.73
C GLU A 82 29.05 -11.75 -4.77
N TYR A 83 29.48 -12.17 -3.58
CA TYR A 83 28.56 -12.74 -2.60
C TYR A 83 27.46 -11.74 -2.20
N SER A 84 27.85 -10.51 -1.86
CA SER A 84 26.87 -9.49 -1.51
C SER A 84 25.92 -9.21 -2.69
N ARG A 85 26.42 -9.19 -3.93
CA ARG A 85 25.61 -9.02 -5.14
C ARG A 85 24.61 -10.16 -5.31
N ASN A 86 25.06 -11.41 -5.18
CA ASN A 86 24.18 -12.59 -5.30
C ASN A 86 23.12 -12.62 -4.20
N LEU A 87 23.49 -12.36 -2.94
CA LEU A 87 22.54 -12.28 -1.83
C LEU A 87 21.46 -11.24 -2.06
N TYR A 88 21.83 -10.09 -2.61
CA TYR A 88 20.87 -9.06 -2.97
C TYR A 88 19.95 -9.47 -4.11
N LEU A 89 20.48 -10.04 -5.18
CA LEU A 89 19.68 -10.53 -6.30
C LEU A 89 18.67 -11.59 -5.83
N HIS A 90 19.09 -12.51 -4.95
CA HIS A 90 18.19 -13.48 -4.33
C HIS A 90 17.10 -12.79 -3.49
N SER A 91 17.45 -11.87 -2.60
CA SER A 91 16.45 -11.16 -1.77
C SER A 91 15.47 -10.32 -2.60
N ILE A 92 15.92 -9.71 -3.70
CA ILE A 92 15.04 -8.97 -4.63
C ILE A 92 14.08 -9.94 -5.31
N LYS A 93 14.59 -11.06 -5.82
CA LYS A 93 13.77 -12.07 -6.49
C LYS A 93 12.67 -12.58 -5.56
N GLU A 94 13.02 -12.95 -4.33
CA GLU A 94 12.05 -13.40 -3.32
C GLU A 94 11.00 -12.32 -3.01
N LYS A 95 11.43 -11.07 -2.81
CA LYS A 95 10.52 -9.93 -2.59
C LYS A 95 9.58 -9.72 -3.78
N GLN A 96 10.07 -9.85 -5.01
CA GLN A 96 9.27 -9.69 -6.23
C GLN A 96 8.24 -10.80 -6.35
N GLU A 97 8.65 -12.06 -6.18
CA GLU A 97 7.75 -13.23 -6.23
C GLU A 97 6.61 -13.09 -5.21
N LEU A 98 6.93 -12.75 -3.94
CA LEU A 98 5.93 -12.54 -2.90
C LEU A 98 4.98 -11.37 -3.21
N ASN A 99 5.50 -10.28 -3.76
CA ASN A 99 4.66 -9.15 -4.14
C ASN A 99 3.73 -9.50 -5.30
N GLU A 100 4.23 -10.19 -6.32
CA GLU A 100 3.42 -10.64 -7.46
C GLU A 100 2.30 -11.58 -7.02
N GLU A 101 2.60 -12.55 -6.15
CA GLU A 101 1.60 -13.44 -5.57
C GLU A 101 0.54 -12.68 -4.77
N HIS A 102 0.97 -11.72 -3.95
CA HIS A 102 0.06 -10.88 -3.18
C HIS A 102 -0.83 -10.02 -4.10
N HIS A 103 -0.27 -9.45 -5.16
CA HIS A 103 -1.04 -8.68 -6.13
C HIS A 103 -2.06 -9.55 -6.87
N LYS A 104 -1.69 -10.76 -7.29
CA LYS A 104 -2.61 -11.73 -7.91
C LYS A 104 -3.77 -12.07 -6.96
N LYS A 105 -3.48 -12.41 -5.71
CA LYS A 105 -4.51 -12.68 -4.68
C LYS A 105 -5.46 -11.49 -4.47
N LEU A 106 -4.93 -10.27 -4.39
CA LEU A 106 -5.74 -9.07 -4.27
C LEU A 106 -6.65 -8.83 -5.49
N GLU A 107 -6.15 -9.09 -6.70
CA GLU A 107 -6.95 -8.98 -7.92
C GLU A 107 -8.06 -10.02 -7.99
N GLU A 108 -7.80 -11.25 -7.55
CA GLU A 108 -8.80 -12.31 -7.43
C GLU A 108 -9.91 -11.91 -6.46
N TYR A 109 -9.55 -11.46 -5.25
CA TYR A 109 -10.54 -10.98 -4.28
C TYR A 109 -11.35 -9.79 -4.78
N LYS A 110 -10.72 -8.86 -5.51
CA LYS A 110 -11.43 -7.75 -6.16
C LYS A 110 -12.43 -8.26 -7.21
N LYS A 111 -12.00 -9.16 -8.10
CA LYS A 111 -12.87 -9.76 -9.13
C LYS A 111 -14.05 -10.51 -8.52
N GLU A 112 -13.83 -11.28 -7.45
CA GLU A 112 -14.90 -11.97 -6.75
C GLU A 112 -15.90 -11.01 -6.08
N ALA A 113 -15.39 -9.98 -5.40
CA ALA A 113 -16.22 -8.97 -4.77
C ALA A 113 -17.05 -8.18 -5.81
N GLU A 114 -16.44 -7.85 -6.95
CA GLU A 114 -17.11 -7.21 -8.09
C GLU A 114 -18.16 -8.13 -8.71
N ALA A 115 -17.88 -9.40 -8.93
CA ALA A 115 -18.84 -10.37 -9.46
C ALA A 115 -20.05 -10.54 -8.54
N LYS A 116 -19.82 -10.69 -7.22
CA LYS A 116 -20.87 -10.75 -6.19
C LYS A 116 -21.71 -9.46 -6.19
N THR A 117 -21.06 -8.30 -6.26
CA THR A 117 -21.72 -6.98 -6.30
C THR A 117 -22.49 -6.75 -7.59
N ALA A 118 -21.94 -7.12 -8.74
CA ALA A 118 -22.57 -7.01 -10.06
C ALA A 118 -23.82 -7.88 -10.15
N LYS A 119 -23.76 -9.13 -9.65
CA LYS A 119 -24.94 -10.02 -9.58
C LYS A 119 -26.06 -9.40 -8.74
N LYS A 120 -25.74 -8.84 -7.56
CA LYS A 120 -26.71 -8.15 -6.68
C LYS A 120 -27.25 -6.87 -7.33
N ARG A 121 -26.39 -6.08 -7.98
CA ARG A 121 -26.75 -4.85 -8.70
C ARG A 121 -27.68 -5.15 -9.87
N ALA A 122 -27.39 -6.16 -10.68
CA ALA A 122 -28.22 -6.60 -11.80
C ALA A 122 -29.62 -7.05 -11.34
N LYS A 123 -29.70 -7.79 -10.22
CA LYS A 123 -31.00 -8.12 -9.59
C LYS A 123 -31.77 -6.83 -9.24
N ARG A 124 -31.16 -5.90 -8.49
CA ARG A 124 -31.83 -4.63 -8.10
C ARG A 124 -32.26 -3.79 -9.30
N GLN A 125 -31.46 -3.72 -10.37
CA GLN A 125 -31.81 -3.00 -11.60
C GLN A 125 -32.99 -3.64 -12.33
N LYS A 126 -33.03 -4.98 -12.43
CA LYS A 126 -34.20 -5.70 -12.99
C LYS A 126 -35.47 -5.42 -12.18
N LEU A 127 -35.39 -5.44 -10.85
CA LEU A 127 -36.53 -5.08 -9.99
C LEU A 127 -36.96 -3.62 -10.18
N LYS A 128 -36.01 -2.68 -10.28
CA LYS A 128 -36.30 -1.26 -10.52
C LYS A 128 -36.97 -1.03 -11.88
N MET A 129 -36.51 -1.72 -12.94
CA MET A 129 -37.14 -1.66 -14.26
C MET A 129 -38.55 -2.25 -14.24
N LYS A 130 -38.77 -3.42 -13.61
CA LYS A 130 -40.11 -4.01 -13.45
C LYS A 130 -41.06 -3.08 -12.70
N LYS A 131 -40.62 -2.46 -11.59
CA LYS A 131 -41.42 -1.47 -10.83
C LYS A 131 -41.74 -0.23 -11.67
N ARG A 132 -40.79 0.27 -12.46
CA ARG A 132 -41.01 1.42 -13.36
C ARG A 132 -42.02 1.09 -14.45
N LEU A 133 -41.95 -0.10 -15.06
CA LEU A 133 -42.90 -0.56 -16.06
C LEU A 133 -44.32 -0.69 -15.48
N LYS A 134 -44.46 -1.30 -14.29
CA LYS A 134 -45.75 -1.38 -13.58
C LYS A 134 -46.36 0.00 -13.31
N ARG A 135 -45.55 0.97 -12.83
CA ARG A 135 -46.00 2.35 -12.62
C ARG A 135 -46.41 3.05 -13.92
N LEU A 136 -45.68 2.81 -15.02
CA LEU A 136 -46.00 3.42 -16.31
C LEU A 136 -47.30 2.86 -16.90
N ASN A 137 -47.56 1.56 -16.72
CA ASN A 137 -48.82 0.95 -17.14
C ASN A 137 -49.99 1.44 -16.27
N LYS A 138 -49.84 1.49 -14.94
CA LYS A 138 -50.87 2.05 -14.05
C LYS A 138 -51.23 3.50 -14.42
N ASN A 139 -50.23 4.36 -14.69
CA ASN A 139 -50.48 5.73 -15.14
C ASN A 139 -51.07 5.85 -16.57
N LYS A 140 -51.02 4.79 -17.39
CA LYS A 140 -51.69 4.73 -18.70
C LYS A 140 -53.14 4.27 -18.56
N ASP A 141 -53.39 3.35 -17.66
CA ASP A 141 -54.75 2.87 -17.33
C ASP A 141 -55.51 3.99 -16.59
N ASP A 142 -54.88 4.69 -15.63
CA ASP A 142 -55.43 5.89 -14.97
C ASP A 142 -55.66 7.08 -15.94
N LYS A 143 -55.08 7.05 -17.16
CA LYS A 143 -55.36 8.04 -18.23
C LYS A 143 -56.40 7.56 -19.24
N LYS A 144 -56.77 6.28 -19.21
CA LYS A 144 -57.86 5.71 -20.02
C LYS A 144 -59.16 5.64 -19.23
N ASP A 145 -59.07 5.51 -17.91
CA ASP A 145 -60.21 5.39 -17.02
C ASP A 145 -60.33 6.63 -16.11
N GLU A 146 -60.95 7.70 -16.66
CA GLU A 146 -61.87 8.53 -15.87
C GLU A 146 -63.22 7.80 -15.64
N ASN A 147 -63.25 6.47 -15.77
CA ASN A 147 -64.44 5.69 -15.51
C ASN A 147 -64.08 4.29 -15.00
N SER A 148 -64.52 4.00 -13.78
CA SER A 148 -64.52 2.70 -13.07
C SER A 148 -63.31 2.36 -12.17
N GLU A 149 -63.55 2.58 -10.87
CA GLU A 149 -62.85 2.00 -9.72
C GLU A 149 -62.88 0.47 -9.75
N SER A 150 -61.76 -0.17 -9.38
CA SER A 150 -61.75 -1.54 -8.85
C SER A 150 -60.38 -1.92 -8.29
N GLU A 151 -60.31 -1.90 -6.96
CA GLU A 151 -59.38 -2.62 -6.08
C GLU A 151 -58.83 -3.94 -6.66
N SER A 152 -57.50 -4.15 -6.55
CA SER A 152 -56.91 -5.50 -6.62
C SER A 152 -55.55 -5.54 -5.93
N GLU A 153 -55.59 -5.96 -4.67
CA GLU A 153 -54.47 -6.55 -3.93
C GLU A 153 -54.00 -7.84 -4.61
N SER A 154 -52.69 -8.04 -4.78
CA SER A 154 -52.13 -9.37 -5.06
C SER A 154 -50.65 -9.49 -4.66
N ASN A 155 -50.49 -10.09 -3.47
CA ASN A 155 -49.62 -11.22 -3.12
C ASN A 155 -48.19 -11.35 -3.68
N GLN A 156 -47.27 -11.31 -2.70
CA GLN A 156 -46.27 -12.33 -2.37
C GLN A 156 -45.43 -12.95 -3.50
N SER A 157 -44.14 -12.66 -3.44
CA SER A 157 -43.11 -13.57 -3.94
C SER A 157 -41.88 -13.46 -3.04
N GLU A 158 -41.89 -14.25 -1.97
CA GLU A 158 -40.66 -14.70 -1.34
C GLU A 158 -39.83 -15.48 -2.35
N SER A 159 -38.53 -15.22 -2.35
CA SER A 159 -37.54 -16.13 -2.91
C SER A 159 -36.29 -15.95 -2.06
N GLU A 160 -36.37 -16.45 -0.82
CA GLU A 160 -35.19 -16.86 -0.08
C GLU A 160 -34.59 -18.06 -0.81
N ASN A 161 -33.40 -17.87 -1.35
CA ASN A 161 -32.56 -18.99 -1.74
C ASN A 161 -31.19 -18.68 -1.15
N GLU A 162 -31.09 -18.95 0.15
CA GLU A 162 -29.83 -19.03 0.88
C GLU A 162 -29.08 -20.28 0.42
N ASN A 163 -28.25 -20.14 -0.62
CA ASN A 163 -27.18 -21.09 -0.83
C ASN A 163 -26.11 -20.84 0.24
N LYS A 164 -26.26 -21.47 1.41
CA LYS A 164 -25.15 -21.80 2.31
C LYS A 164 -24.43 -22.99 1.70
N ASN A 165 -23.45 -22.73 0.84
CA ASN A 165 -22.43 -23.72 0.54
C ASN A 165 -21.17 -23.33 1.32
N ASP A 166 -20.68 -24.34 2.03
CA ASP A 166 -19.52 -24.39 2.89
C ASP A 166 -18.26 -23.74 2.30
N ASP A 167 -17.55 -23.01 3.16
CA ASP A 167 -16.11 -22.78 3.02
C ASP A 167 -15.49 -22.91 4.42
N LYS A 168 -15.33 -24.16 4.87
CA LYS A 168 -14.35 -24.49 5.91
C LYS A 168 -12.98 -24.49 5.25
N ASN A 169 -12.25 -23.39 5.36
CA ASN A 169 -10.83 -23.37 5.11
C ASN A 169 -10.13 -22.67 6.29
N GLU A 170 -10.17 -23.33 7.45
CA GLU A 170 -9.29 -23.06 8.59
C GLU A 170 -8.20 -24.14 8.59
N GLN A 171 -7.14 -23.91 7.82
CA GLN A 171 -5.84 -24.54 8.00
C GLN A 171 -4.85 -23.67 7.22
N ASP A 172 -4.16 -22.78 7.93
CA ASP A 172 -2.86 -22.17 7.58
C ASP A 172 -2.47 -21.17 8.68
N GLN A 173 -2.32 -21.63 9.92
CA GLN A 173 -1.83 -20.83 11.06
C GLN A 173 -0.49 -21.33 11.64
N ASP A 174 0.13 -22.37 11.09
CA ASP A 174 1.29 -23.02 11.77
C ASP A 174 2.68 -22.60 11.27
N ASP A 175 2.82 -21.87 10.15
CA ASP A 175 4.15 -21.62 9.56
C ASP A 175 4.85 -20.32 9.99
N VAL A 176 4.25 -19.48 10.84
CA VAL A 176 4.89 -18.23 11.32
C VAL A 176 5.80 -18.47 12.55
N SER A 177 5.84 -19.68 13.11
CA SER A 177 6.53 -19.97 14.37
C SER A 177 7.97 -20.52 14.22
N LYS A 178 8.48 -20.75 13.01
CA LYS A 178 9.81 -21.35 12.77
C LYS A 178 10.93 -20.42 12.32
N ILE A 179 10.70 -19.10 12.35
CA ILE A 179 11.76 -18.11 12.10
C ILE A 179 11.99 -17.32 13.39
N ARG A 180 12.72 -17.93 14.32
CA ARG A 180 13.41 -17.25 15.43
C ARG A 180 14.67 -18.01 15.81
#